data_AF-A0A3R7QRJ4-F1
#
_entry.id   AF-A0A3R7QRJ4-F1
#
_cell.length_a   1.000
_cell.length_b   1.000
_cell.length_c   1.000
_cell.angle_alpha   90.00
_cell.angle_beta   90.00
_cell.angle_gamma   90.00
#
_symmetry.space_group_name_H-M   'P 1'
#
loop_
_entity.id
_entity.type
_entity.pdbx_description
1 polymer ?
#
loop_
_entity_poly.entity_id
_entity_poly.type
_entity_poly.pdbx_seq_one_letter_code
_entity_poly.pdbx_strand_id
1 'polypeptide(L)'
;MYFTQDHENAIIRYAQSEDLKERTELYIKWIQPAFNELVDKIVFTYKFTTLPNIDELRADCKVWLTTILDKYDPSKGSKAFSYFSVITKNWFIHKVKQTTKRARREVDYESVQKEIDEQYVDNRNEYLDQKEREEFMINLWSEIASWEPEMMKENEKKVYEAVKILLQSVDQIDIYNKKAVYLYLRELTGLNTKQVVNQLNKMRKKYRVFKKNWDSGKI
;
A
#
# COMPACT_ATOMS: atom_id res chain seq x y z
N MET A 1 -21.74 -9.18 8.18
CA MET A 1 -20.78 -8.22 8.79
C MET A 1 -20.02 -8.99 9.86
N TYR A 2 -18.69 -8.95 9.88
CA TYR A 2 -17.85 -9.75 10.80
C TYR A 2 -17.41 -9.00 12.06
N PHE A 3 -17.51 -7.67 12.01
CA PHE A 3 -17.34 -6.80 13.16
C PHE A 3 -18.65 -6.07 13.35
N THR A 4 -19.39 -6.45 14.39
CA THR A 4 -20.64 -5.80 14.80
C THR A 4 -20.40 -4.91 16.02
N GLN A 5 -21.42 -4.19 16.45
CA GLN A 5 -21.37 -3.42 17.69
C GLN A 5 -21.05 -4.32 18.90
N ASP A 6 -21.47 -5.59 18.90
CA ASP A 6 -21.18 -6.54 19.98
C ASP A 6 -19.68 -6.84 20.11
N HIS A 7 -18.98 -6.93 18.97
CA HIS A 7 -17.54 -7.15 18.94
C HIS A 7 -16.78 -5.91 19.44
N GLU A 8 -17.25 -4.71 19.08
CA GLU A 8 -16.69 -3.46 19.58
C GLU A 8 -16.89 -3.34 21.09
N ASN A 9 -18.08 -3.67 21.60
CA ASN A 9 -18.38 -3.69 23.02
C ASN A 9 -17.53 -4.74 23.76
N ALA A 10 -17.33 -5.93 23.17
CA ALA A 10 -16.49 -6.97 23.75
C ALA A 10 -15.03 -6.52 23.91
N ILE A 11 -14.49 -5.79 22.93
CA ILE A 11 -13.13 -5.23 22.99
C ILE A 11 -13.02 -4.14 24.06
N ILE A 12 -14.02 -3.25 24.15
CA ILE A 12 -14.05 -2.21 25.19
C ILE A 12 -14.08 -2.84 26.58
N ARG A 13 -14.96 -3.82 26.80
CA ARG A 13 -15.04 -4.56 28.06
C ARG A 13 -13.76 -5.32 28.38
N TYR A 14 -13.14 -5.94 27.37
CA TYR A 14 -11.87 -6.63 27.54
C TYR A 14 -10.75 -5.68 27.97
N ALA A 15 -10.70 -4.47 27.41
CA ALA A 15 -9.70 -3.46 27.76
C ALA A 15 -9.93 -2.83 29.15
N GLN A 16 -11.18 -2.80 29.63
CA GLN A 16 -11.55 -2.21 30.92
C GLN A 16 -11.59 -3.22 32.07
N SER A 17 -11.71 -4.51 31.79
CA SER A 17 -11.79 -5.55 32.82
C SER A 17 -10.42 -5.95 33.34
N GLU A 18 -10.28 -6.08 34.66
CA GLU A 18 -9.11 -6.65 35.32
C GLU A 18 -9.27 -8.15 35.60
N ASP A 19 -10.48 -8.71 35.43
CA ASP A 19 -10.73 -10.12 35.65
C ASP A 19 -10.27 -10.97 34.45
N LEU A 20 -9.32 -11.87 34.72
CA LEU A 20 -8.79 -12.79 33.73
C LEU A 20 -9.86 -13.73 33.17
N LYS A 21 -10.84 -14.16 33.98
CA LYS A 21 -11.90 -15.06 33.51
C LYS A 21 -12.82 -14.35 32.51
N GLU A 22 -13.29 -13.16 32.85
CA GLU A 22 -14.09 -12.35 31.94
C GLU A 22 -13.34 -12.05 30.65
N ARG A 23 -12.07 -11.62 30.73
CA ARG A 23 -11.22 -11.38 29.54
C ARG A 23 -11.09 -12.61 28.66
N THR A 24 -10.88 -13.78 29.25
CA THR A 24 -10.76 -15.04 28.51
C THR A 24 -12.06 -15.38 27.79
N GLU A 25 -13.20 -15.23 28.48
CA GLU A 25 -14.51 -15.51 27.87
C GLU A 25 -14.83 -14.55 26.72
N LEU A 26 -14.61 -13.25 26.91
CA LEU A 26 -14.78 -12.24 25.86
C LEU A 26 -13.88 -12.52 24.67
N TYR A 27 -12.63 -12.92 24.93
CA TYR A 27 -11.67 -13.23 23.88
C TYR A 27 -12.11 -14.42 23.04
N ILE A 28 -12.41 -15.55 23.69
CA ILE A 28 -12.76 -16.80 22.99
C ILE A 28 -14.07 -16.66 22.22
N LYS A 29 -15.10 -16.07 22.84
CA LYS A 29 -16.45 -16.04 22.24
C LYS A 29 -16.59 -14.99 21.14
N TRP A 30 -15.96 -13.82 21.30
CA TRP A 30 -16.25 -12.66 20.45
C TRP A 30 -15.02 -12.14 19.71
N ILE A 31 -13.90 -11.95 20.39
CA ILE A 31 -12.76 -11.22 19.80
C ILE A 31 -11.95 -12.10 18.85
N GLN A 32 -11.60 -13.31 19.27
CA GLN A 32 -10.75 -14.22 18.50
C GLN A 32 -11.37 -14.60 17.14
N PRO A 33 -12.65 -15.00 17.03
CA PRO A 33 -13.26 -15.29 15.73
C PRO A 33 -13.25 -14.07 14.80
N ALA A 34 -13.56 -12.88 15.35
CA ALA A 34 -13.57 -11.65 14.56
C ALA A 34 -12.17 -11.22 14.09
N PHE A 35 -11.14 -11.42 14.92
CA PHE A 35 -9.75 -11.17 14.54
C PHE A 35 -9.24 -12.15 13.50
N ASN A 36 -9.67 -13.42 13.57
CA ASN A 36 -9.36 -14.40 12.53
C ASN A 36 -9.87 -13.94 11.16
N GLU A 37 -11.15 -13.55 11.09
CA GLU A 37 -11.73 -13.02 9.86
C GLU A 37 -11.08 -11.71 9.39
N LEU A 38 -10.73 -10.82 10.34
CA LEU A 38 -10.06 -9.55 10.04
C LEU A 38 -8.72 -9.78 9.33
N VAL A 39 -7.87 -10.63 9.92
CA VAL A 39 -6.54 -10.95 9.39
C VAL A 39 -6.67 -11.55 8.00
N ASP A 40 -7.58 -12.51 7.82
CA ASP A 40 -7.77 -13.18 6.53
C ASP A 40 -8.24 -12.19 5.46
N LYS A 41 -9.23 -11.33 5.77
CA LYS A 41 -9.70 -10.31 4.83
C LYS A 41 -8.60 -9.32 4.46
N ILE A 42 -7.75 -8.90 5.40
CA ILE A 42 -6.63 -8.00 5.10
C ILE A 42 -5.62 -8.70 4.18
N VAL A 43 -5.27 -9.95 4.45
CA VAL A 43 -4.36 -10.73 3.61
C VAL A 43 -4.88 -10.84 2.18
N PHE A 44 -6.14 -11.19 1.99
CA PHE A 44 -6.74 -11.30 0.65
C PHE A 44 -6.91 -9.94 -0.05
N THR A 45 -7.41 -8.93 0.67
CA THR A 45 -7.70 -7.60 0.09
C THR A 45 -6.44 -6.91 -0.41
N TYR A 46 -5.34 -7.03 0.35
CA TYR A 46 -4.06 -6.40 0.02
C TYR A 46 -3.11 -7.34 -0.71
N LYS A 47 -3.56 -8.54 -1.11
CA LYS A 47 -2.79 -9.55 -1.84
C LYS A 47 -1.47 -9.95 -1.16
N PHE A 48 -1.47 -10.06 0.18
CA PHE A 48 -0.31 -10.58 0.92
C PHE A 48 -0.12 -12.10 0.75
N THR A 49 -1.03 -12.77 0.05
CA THR A 49 -0.99 -14.22 -0.26
C THR A 49 0.23 -14.64 -1.09
N THR A 50 0.92 -13.70 -1.74
CA THR A 50 2.12 -13.99 -2.53
C THR A 50 3.39 -14.13 -1.68
N LEU A 51 3.30 -13.95 -0.36
CA LEU A 51 4.45 -14.10 0.54
C LEU A 51 4.69 -15.60 0.85
N PRO A 52 5.94 -16.08 0.76
CA PRO A 52 6.26 -17.51 0.90
C PRO A 52 5.94 -18.11 2.28
N ASN A 53 5.76 -17.28 3.31
CA ASN A 53 5.43 -17.68 4.67
C ASN A 53 4.11 -17.07 5.19
N ILE A 54 3.14 -16.85 4.30
CA ILE A 54 1.91 -16.13 4.65
C ILE A 54 1.09 -16.81 5.75
N ASP A 55 1.04 -18.14 5.79
CA ASP A 55 0.25 -18.86 6.81
C ASP A 55 0.84 -18.72 8.21
N GLU A 56 2.17 -18.74 8.32
CA GLU A 56 2.89 -18.43 9.57
C GLU A 56 2.67 -16.98 9.98
N LEU A 57 2.79 -16.04 9.03
CA LEU A 57 2.56 -14.62 9.29
C LEU A 57 1.11 -14.33 9.73
N ARG A 58 0.13 -15.08 9.24
CA ARG A 58 -1.27 -15.00 9.70
C ARG A 58 -1.39 -15.46 11.15
N ALA A 59 -0.79 -16.60 11.50
CA ALA A 59 -0.78 -17.10 12.86
C ALA A 59 -0.09 -16.12 13.82
N ASP A 60 1.09 -15.62 13.46
CA ASP A 60 1.85 -14.62 14.20
C ASP A 60 1.06 -13.33 14.40
N CYS A 61 0.36 -12.85 13.35
CA CYS A 61 -0.44 -11.64 13.45
C CYS A 61 -1.58 -11.80 14.45
N LYS A 62 -2.25 -12.96 14.46
CA LYS A 62 -3.32 -13.27 15.42
C LYS A 62 -2.83 -13.28 16.86
N VAL A 63 -1.64 -13.88 17.09
CA VAL A 63 -0.98 -13.85 18.40
C VAL A 63 -0.59 -12.43 18.78
N TRP A 64 0.03 -11.68 17.86
CA TRP A 64 0.42 -10.30 18.10
C TRP A 64 -0.76 -9.39 18.45
N LEU A 65 -1.91 -9.58 17.79
CA LEU A 65 -3.14 -8.84 18.09
C LEU A 65 -3.59 -9.00 19.54
N THR A 66 -3.34 -10.15 20.18
CA THR A 66 -3.68 -10.34 21.60
C THR A 66 -2.85 -9.47 22.52
N THR A 67 -1.59 -9.22 22.16
CA THR A 67 -0.61 -8.44 22.94
C THR A 67 -0.84 -6.92 22.91
N ILE A 68 -1.75 -6.47 22.05
CA ILE A 68 -2.08 -5.05 21.88
C ILE A 68 -3.56 -4.76 22.11
N LEU A 69 -4.34 -5.76 22.52
CA LEU A 69 -5.76 -5.61 22.83
C LEU A 69 -6.00 -4.63 23.97
N ASP A 70 -5.17 -4.71 25.00
CA ASP A 70 -5.14 -3.84 26.18
C ASP A 70 -4.73 -2.39 25.86
N LYS A 71 -4.10 -2.14 24.71
CA LYS A 71 -3.68 -0.81 24.27
C LYS A 71 -4.78 -0.02 23.57
N TYR A 72 -5.91 -0.65 23.28
CA TYR A 72 -7.03 0.01 22.64
C TYR A 72 -7.76 0.93 23.62
N ASP A 73 -7.93 2.19 23.20
CA ASP A 73 -8.56 3.23 24.00
C ASP A 73 -9.75 3.84 23.25
N PRO A 74 -11.00 3.57 23.68
CA PRO A 74 -12.19 4.10 23.04
C PRO A 74 -12.34 5.62 23.18
N SER A 75 -11.66 6.26 24.15
CA SER A 75 -11.73 7.72 24.35
C SER A 75 -11.06 8.50 23.20
N LYS A 76 -10.17 7.86 22.45
CA LYS A 76 -9.48 8.45 21.28
C LYS A 76 -10.38 8.59 20.04
N GLY A 77 -11.65 8.19 20.14
CA GLY A 77 -12.66 8.42 19.11
C GLY A 77 -12.56 7.52 17.86
N SER A 78 -11.59 6.61 17.80
CA SER A 78 -11.49 5.62 16.73
C SER A 78 -12.23 4.35 17.09
N LYS A 79 -13.15 3.90 16.23
CA LYS A 79 -13.81 2.59 16.38
C LYS A 79 -12.78 1.45 16.44
N ALA A 80 -13.05 0.44 17.26
CA ALA A 80 -12.15 -0.70 17.45
C ALA A 80 -11.77 -1.36 16.12
N PHE A 81 -12.78 -1.57 15.27
CA PHE A 81 -12.59 -2.13 13.94
C PHE A 81 -11.58 -1.35 13.09
N SER A 82 -11.75 -0.02 13.01
CA SER A 82 -10.88 0.85 12.23
C SER A 82 -9.46 0.85 12.78
N TYR A 83 -9.31 0.88 14.11
CA TYR A 83 -8.03 0.83 14.79
C TYR A 83 -7.28 -0.47 14.46
N PHE A 84 -7.90 -1.63 14.74
CA PHE A 84 -7.28 -2.94 14.52
C PHE A 84 -7.03 -3.24 13.04
N SER A 85 -7.88 -2.75 12.12
CA SER A 85 -7.66 -2.88 10.69
C SER A 85 -6.40 -2.15 10.21
N VAL A 86 -6.20 -0.91 10.67
CA VAL A 86 -5.05 -0.08 10.27
C VAL A 86 -3.75 -0.68 10.77
N ILE A 87 -3.69 -1.08 12.04
CA ILE A 87 -2.46 -1.61 12.62
C ILE A 87 -2.13 -3.01 12.10
N THR A 88 -3.13 -3.87 11.85
CA THR A 88 -2.94 -5.19 11.22
C THR A 88 -2.32 -5.04 9.84
N LYS A 89 -2.85 -4.15 9.00
CA LYS A 89 -2.26 -3.85 7.69
C LYS A 89 -0.82 -3.37 7.82
N ASN A 90 -0.55 -2.42 8.72
CA ASN A 90 0.80 -1.88 8.90
C ASN A 90 1.78 -2.96 9.39
N TRP A 91 1.33 -3.88 10.23
CA TRP A 91 2.12 -5.01 10.71
C TRP A 91 2.59 -5.89 9.54
N PHE A 92 1.69 -6.28 8.63
CA PHE A 92 2.06 -7.04 7.42
C PHE A 92 3.03 -6.26 6.53
N ILE A 93 2.81 -4.96 6.32
CA ILE A 93 3.73 -4.11 5.54
C ILE A 93 5.14 -4.12 6.16
N HIS A 94 5.25 -4.06 7.49
CA HIS A 94 6.53 -4.14 8.18
C HIS A 94 7.20 -5.50 8.00
N LYS A 95 6.45 -6.60 8.07
CA LYS A 95 6.98 -7.95 7.84
C LYS A 95 7.52 -8.10 6.43
N VAL A 96 6.77 -7.68 5.41
CA VAL A 96 7.23 -7.68 4.02
C VAL A 96 8.56 -6.93 3.89
N LYS A 97 8.64 -5.70 4.42
CA LYS A 97 9.87 -4.90 4.36
C LYS A 97 11.06 -5.57 5.07
N GLN A 98 10.82 -6.25 6.20
CA GLN A 98 11.86 -6.99 6.89
C GLN A 98 12.33 -8.20 6.09
N THR A 99 11.41 -8.98 5.50
CA THR A 99 11.73 -10.14 4.66
C THR A 99 12.52 -9.70 3.42
N THR A 100 12.09 -8.66 2.70
CA THR A 100 12.83 -8.11 1.55
C THR A 100 14.24 -7.65 1.95
N LYS A 101 14.39 -7.04 3.14
CA LYS A 101 15.70 -6.60 3.64
C LYS A 101 16.61 -7.76 4.05
N ARG A 102 16.05 -8.87 4.54
CA ARG A 102 16.80 -10.10 4.88
C ARG A 102 17.20 -10.86 3.63
N ALA A 103 16.29 -11.05 2.68
CA ALA A 103 16.58 -11.68 1.39
C ALA A 103 17.70 -10.94 0.62
N ARG A 104 17.74 -9.60 0.69
CA ARG A 104 18.85 -8.80 0.12
C ARG A 104 20.21 -8.98 0.84
N ARG A 105 20.25 -9.59 2.02
CA ARG A 105 21.44 -9.77 2.86
C ARG A 105 21.91 -11.23 2.92
N GLU A 106 20.99 -12.17 2.80
CA GLU A 106 21.20 -13.62 2.87
C GLU A 106 21.09 -14.18 1.45
N VAL A 107 22.16 -14.06 0.66
CA VAL A 107 22.29 -14.85 -0.57
C VAL A 107 22.86 -16.20 -0.15
N ASP A 108 22.03 -17.25 -0.18
CA ASP A 108 22.36 -18.60 0.27
C ASP A 108 22.76 -19.48 -0.92
N TYR A 109 23.83 -20.27 -0.80
CA TYR A 109 24.42 -21.01 -1.93
C TYR A 109 23.49 -22.12 -2.49
N GLU A 110 22.55 -22.64 -1.69
CA GLU A 110 21.52 -23.58 -2.15
C GLU A 110 20.35 -22.89 -2.87
N SER A 111 20.06 -21.62 -2.57
CA SER A 111 19.08 -20.84 -3.33
C SER A 111 19.64 -20.47 -4.70
N VAL A 112 20.96 -20.31 -4.86
CA VAL A 112 21.60 -20.03 -6.15
C VAL A 112 21.38 -21.16 -7.16
N GLN A 113 21.44 -22.44 -6.74
CA GLN A 113 21.26 -23.56 -7.68
C GLN A 113 19.79 -23.69 -8.13
N LYS A 114 18.84 -23.42 -7.24
CA LYS A 114 17.40 -23.43 -7.56
C LYS A 114 16.97 -22.16 -8.29
N GLU A 115 17.57 -21.02 -7.98
CA GLU A 115 17.45 -19.75 -8.73
C GLU A 115 18.06 -19.89 -10.12
N ILE A 116 19.12 -20.66 -10.35
CA ILE A 116 19.63 -20.89 -11.71
C ILE A 116 18.56 -21.65 -12.53
N ASP A 117 17.97 -22.72 -11.98
CA ASP A 117 16.93 -23.50 -12.68
C ASP A 117 15.60 -22.72 -12.84
N GLU A 118 15.21 -21.90 -11.86
CA GLU A 118 14.03 -21.02 -11.92
C GLU A 118 14.29 -19.76 -12.78
N GLN A 119 15.50 -19.18 -12.81
CA GLN A 119 15.90 -18.04 -13.66
C GLN A 119 15.88 -18.40 -15.15
N TYR A 120 16.08 -19.65 -15.55
CA TYR A 120 15.92 -20.02 -16.96
C TYR A 120 14.45 -20.04 -17.41
N VAL A 121 13.51 -20.17 -16.47
CA VAL A 121 12.06 -20.10 -16.73
C VAL A 121 11.50 -18.68 -16.48
N ASP A 122 12.07 -17.92 -15.52
CA ASP A 122 11.63 -16.59 -15.09
C ASP A 122 12.32 -15.41 -15.82
N ASN A 123 13.50 -15.59 -16.44
CA ASN A 123 14.15 -14.54 -17.26
C ASN A 123 13.31 -14.09 -18.46
N ARG A 124 12.29 -14.86 -18.87
CA ARG A 124 11.34 -14.39 -19.88
C ARG A 124 10.35 -13.38 -19.31
N ASN A 125 9.90 -13.52 -18.07
CA ASN A 125 8.90 -12.61 -17.50
C ASN A 125 9.53 -11.34 -16.93
N GLU A 126 10.68 -11.41 -16.27
CA GLU A 126 11.30 -10.20 -15.69
C GLU A 126 11.84 -9.24 -16.78
N TYR A 127 12.41 -9.77 -17.87
CA TYR A 127 12.78 -8.98 -19.04
C TYR A 127 11.55 -8.36 -19.72
N LEU A 128 10.44 -9.11 -19.84
CA LEU A 128 9.21 -8.61 -20.44
C LEU A 128 8.53 -7.55 -19.55
N ASP A 129 8.52 -7.72 -18.23
CA ASP A 129 7.94 -6.77 -17.28
C ASP A 129 8.78 -5.48 -17.20
N GLN A 130 10.11 -5.60 -17.19
CA GLN A 130 11.03 -4.47 -17.26
C GLN A 130 10.87 -3.72 -18.58
N LYS A 131 10.76 -4.45 -19.69
CA LYS A 131 10.56 -3.88 -21.02
C LYS A 131 9.20 -3.22 -21.17
N GLU A 132 8.12 -3.84 -20.68
CA GLU A 132 6.78 -3.24 -20.66
C GLU A 132 6.77 -1.96 -19.83
N ARG A 133 7.47 -1.94 -18.69
CA ARG A 133 7.64 -0.75 -17.86
C ARG A 133 8.41 0.35 -18.59
N GLU A 134 9.51 0.01 -19.25
CA GLU A 134 10.31 0.96 -20.03
C GLU A 134 9.52 1.52 -21.20
N GLU A 135 8.85 0.67 -21.97
CA GLU A 135 7.98 1.05 -23.07
C GLU A 135 6.82 1.94 -22.58
N PHE A 136 6.20 1.59 -21.46
CA PHE A 136 5.17 2.41 -20.84
C PHE A 136 5.71 3.80 -20.46
N MET A 137 6.88 3.87 -19.83
CA MET A 137 7.50 5.13 -19.42
C MET A 137 7.88 6.00 -20.62
N ILE A 138 8.46 5.42 -21.68
CA ILE A 138 8.79 6.13 -22.93
C ILE A 138 7.53 6.71 -23.56
N ASN A 139 6.48 5.90 -23.70
CA ASN A 139 5.21 6.34 -24.29
C ASN A 139 4.51 7.38 -23.42
N LEU A 140 4.56 7.25 -22.08
CA LEU A 140 4.02 8.24 -21.16
C LEU A 140 4.77 9.57 -21.27
N TRP A 141 6.10 9.56 -21.39
CA TRP A 141 6.89 10.78 -21.57
C TRP A 141 6.60 11.47 -22.91
N SER A 142 6.44 10.70 -23.99
CA SER A 142 6.00 11.21 -25.30
C SER A 142 4.61 11.86 -25.20
N GLU A 143 3.66 11.17 -24.55
CA GLU A 143 2.31 11.68 -24.34
C GLU A 143 2.34 13.00 -23.53
N ILE A 144 3.08 13.05 -22.42
CA ILE A 144 3.23 14.25 -21.59
C ILE A 144 3.81 15.40 -22.42
N ALA A 145 4.84 15.14 -23.22
CA ALA A 145 5.46 16.13 -24.09
C ALA A 145 4.49 16.69 -25.15
N SER A 146 3.52 15.88 -25.60
CA SER A 146 2.51 16.29 -26.58
C SER A 146 1.46 17.26 -26.02
N TRP A 147 1.45 17.53 -24.72
CA TRP A 147 0.39 18.33 -24.08
C TRP A 147 0.45 19.85 -24.32
N GLU A 148 1.35 20.33 -25.21
CA GLU A 148 1.50 21.72 -25.65
C GLU A 148 1.67 22.73 -24.49
N PRO A 149 2.80 22.68 -23.75
CA PRO A 149 3.03 23.52 -22.57
C PRO A 149 3.04 25.03 -22.86
N GLU A 150 3.27 25.44 -24.11
CA GLU A 150 3.22 26.83 -24.57
C GLU A 150 1.82 27.43 -24.53
N MET A 151 0.78 26.59 -24.68
CA MET A 151 -0.63 27.00 -24.64
C MET A 151 -1.22 26.95 -23.22
N MET A 152 -0.48 26.45 -22.24
CA MET A 152 -0.94 26.30 -20.87
C MET A 152 -0.94 27.65 -20.13
N LYS A 153 -1.97 27.85 -19.30
CA LYS A 153 -2.00 28.98 -18.35
C LYS A 153 -0.90 28.81 -17.30
N GLU A 154 -0.42 29.91 -16.74
CA GLU A 154 0.69 29.95 -15.76
C GLU A 154 0.63 28.86 -14.68
N ASN A 155 -0.51 28.72 -13.97
CA ASN A 155 -0.66 27.71 -12.92
C ASN A 155 -0.65 26.27 -13.46
N GLU A 156 -1.19 26.06 -14.65
CA GLU A 156 -1.20 24.76 -15.32
C GLU A 156 0.22 24.35 -15.72
N LYS A 157 0.97 25.30 -16.30
CA LYS A 157 2.38 25.13 -16.64
C LYS A 157 3.27 24.85 -15.43
N LYS A 158 3.07 25.56 -14.31
CA LYS A 158 3.79 25.29 -13.05
C LYS A 158 3.58 23.86 -12.54
N VAL A 159 2.31 23.41 -12.49
CA VAL A 159 1.99 22.05 -12.05
C VAL A 159 2.52 21.01 -13.04
N TYR A 160 2.51 21.31 -14.34
CA TYR A 160 3.03 20.44 -15.38
C TYR A 160 4.52 20.17 -15.19
N GLU A 161 5.32 21.23 -15.04
CA GLU A 161 6.77 21.08 -14.79
C GLU A 161 7.06 20.39 -13.46
N ALA A 162 6.30 20.68 -12.40
CA ALA A 162 6.47 20.01 -11.12
C ALA A 162 6.16 18.50 -11.18
N VAL A 163 5.18 18.10 -11.98
CA VAL A 163 4.88 16.68 -12.24
C VAL A 163 6.01 16.01 -13.04
N LYS A 164 6.60 16.70 -14.01
CA LYS A 164 7.77 16.17 -14.75
C LYS A 164 8.95 15.93 -13.83
N ILE A 165 9.28 16.89 -12.97
CA ILE A 165 10.36 16.75 -11.97
C ILE A 165 10.10 15.53 -11.07
N LEU A 166 8.87 15.37 -10.58
CA LEU A 166 8.50 14.21 -9.79
C LEU A 166 8.68 12.89 -10.53
N LEU A 167 8.24 12.81 -11.79
CA LEU A 167 8.35 11.61 -12.61
C LEU A 167 9.80 11.26 -12.96
N GLN A 168 10.70 12.24 -13.08
CA GLN A 168 12.14 12.00 -13.27
C GLN A 168 12.78 11.35 -12.05
N SER A 169 12.30 11.70 -10.86
CA SER A 169 12.80 11.13 -9.59
C SER A 169 12.03 9.88 -9.13
N VAL A 170 11.12 9.35 -9.96
CA VAL A 170 10.16 8.31 -9.54
C VAL A 170 10.85 7.03 -9.05
N ASP A 171 11.99 6.69 -9.66
CA ASP A 171 12.81 5.51 -9.34
C ASP A 171 13.59 5.66 -8.03
N GLN A 172 13.73 6.89 -7.53
CA GLN A 172 14.43 7.19 -6.28
C GLN A 172 13.47 7.24 -5.07
N ILE A 173 12.17 7.10 -5.30
CA ILE A 173 11.14 7.20 -4.26
C ILE A 173 10.75 5.79 -3.79
N ASP A 174 11.36 5.34 -2.70
CA ASP A 174 11.10 4.02 -2.10
C ASP A 174 9.69 3.85 -1.53
N ILE A 175 8.99 4.94 -1.17
CA ILE A 175 7.65 4.91 -0.56
C ILE A 175 6.79 6.09 -1.05
N TYR A 176 5.73 5.80 -1.81
CA TYR A 176 4.74 6.80 -2.21
C TYR A 176 3.76 7.14 -1.09
N ASN A 177 4.01 8.23 -0.37
CA ASN A 177 3.01 8.84 0.51
C ASN A 177 2.24 9.93 -0.26
N LYS A 178 0.94 9.68 -0.53
CA LYS A 178 0.06 10.62 -1.24
C LYS A 178 0.10 12.04 -0.65
N LYS A 179 0.12 12.20 0.68
CA LYS A 179 0.18 13.53 1.31
C LYS A 179 1.54 14.21 1.07
N ALA A 180 2.63 13.45 1.11
CA ALA A 180 3.98 13.97 0.84
C ALA A 180 4.13 14.41 -0.62
N VAL A 181 3.59 13.64 -1.57
CA VAL A 181 3.59 14.03 -3.00
C VAL A 181 2.83 15.35 -3.22
N TYR A 182 1.66 15.52 -2.58
CA TYR A 182 0.94 16.80 -2.66
C TYR A 182 1.70 17.95 -2.00
N LEU A 183 2.41 17.70 -0.89
CA LEU A 183 3.22 18.72 -0.23
C LEU A 183 4.37 19.15 -1.14
N TYR A 184 5.10 18.19 -1.71
CA TYR A 184 6.22 18.45 -2.61
C TYR A 184 5.78 19.20 -3.87
N LEU A 185 4.64 18.84 -4.48
CA LEU A 185 4.06 19.60 -5.59
C LEU A 185 3.73 21.04 -5.21
N ARG A 186 3.26 21.29 -3.98
CA ARG A 186 2.99 22.65 -3.52
C ARG A 186 4.28 23.45 -3.30
N GLU A 187 5.31 22.82 -2.77
CA GLU A 187 6.64 23.43 -2.60
C GLU A 187 7.26 23.80 -3.95
N LEU A 188 7.23 22.89 -4.93
CA LEU A 188 7.75 23.16 -6.27
C LEU A 188 6.99 24.25 -7.03
N THR A 189 5.67 24.37 -6.81
CA THR A 189 4.83 25.28 -7.60
C THR A 189 4.51 26.61 -6.89
N GLY A 190 4.67 26.68 -5.57
CA GLY A 190 4.20 27.79 -4.74
C GLY A 190 2.67 27.91 -4.66
N LEU A 191 1.92 26.92 -5.15
CA LEU A 191 0.46 26.96 -5.22
C LEU A 191 -0.19 26.35 -3.97
N ASN A 192 -1.42 26.78 -3.69
CA ASN A 192 -2.22 26.14 -2.65
C ASN A 192 -2.81 24.80 -3.12
N THR A 193 -3.26 23.98 -2.17
CA THR A 193 -3.81 22.64 -2.45
C THR A 193 -4.94 22.65 -3.48
N LYS A 194 -5.85 23.63 -3.42
CA LYS A 194 -6.98 23.70 -4.35
C LYS A 194 -6.51 23.97 -5.78
N GLN A 195 -5.54 24.88 -5.94
CA GLN A 195 -4.95 25.21 -7.24
C GLN A 195 -4.22 24.01 -7.84
N VAL A 196 -3.37 23.33 -7.06
CA VAL A 196 -2.64 22.12 -7.49
C VAL A 196 -3.62 21.02 -7.90
N VAL A 197 -4.61 20.70 -7.06
CA VAL A 197 -5.61 19.67 -7.35
C VAL A 197 -6.40 19.98 -8.61
N ASN A 198 -6.77 21.25 -8.83
CA ASN A 198 -7.50 21.65 -10.03
C ASN A 198 -6.69 21.39 -11.32
N GLN A 199 -5.40 21.72 -11.34
CA GLN A 199 -4.57 21.45 -12.53
C GLN A 199 -4.26 19.97 -12.70
N LEU A 200 -3.97 19.25 -11.61
CA LEU A 200 -3.77 17.79 -11.65
C LEU A 200 -5.01 17.06 -12.20
N ASN A 201 -6.22 17.53 -11.89
CA ASN A 201 -7.45 16.93 -12.43
C ASN A 201 -7.54 17.08 -13.96
N LYS A 202 -7.01 18.15 -14.55
CA LYS A 202 -6.93 18.29 -16.01
C LYS A 202 -5.96 17.30 -16.62
N MET A 203 -4.74 17.20 -16.06
CA MET A 203 -3.72 16.24 -16.50
C MET A 203 -4.20 14.80 -16.34
N ARG A 204 -4.94 14.51 -15.25
CA ARG A 204 -5.54 13.19 -15.02
C ARG A 204 -6.52 12.79 -16.11
N LYS A 205 -7.25 13.73 -16.72
CA LYS A 205 -8.13 13.42 -17.86
C LYS A 205 -7.32 12.94 -19.05
N LYS A 206 -6.23 13.65 -19.40
CA LYS A 206 -5.31 13.27 -20.49
C LYS A 206 -4.67 11.90 -20.21
N TYR A 207 -4.11 11.71 -19.02
CA TYR A 207 -3.54 10.43 -18.59
C TYR A 207 -4.53 9.26 -18.67
N ARG A 208 -5.81 9.46 -18.33
CA ARG A 208 -6.83 8.41 -18.46
C ARG A 208 -7.06 7.98 -19.90
N VAL A 209 -7.00 8.92 -20.85
CA VAL A 209 -7.11 8.62 -22.28
C VAL A 209 -5.90 7.81 -22.74
N PHE A 210 -4.70 8.28 -22.41
CA PHE A 210 -3.46 7.55 -22.66
C PHE A 210 -3.50 6.13 -22.09
N LYS A 211 -3.83 5.97 -20.81
CA LYS A 211 -3.86 4.66 -20.14
C LYS A 211 -4.87 3.72 -20.78
N LYS A 212 -6.04 4.22 -21.19
CA LYS A 212 -7.02 3.43 -21.93
C LYS A 212 -6.50 2.99 -23.31
N ASN A 213 -5.75 3.84 -24.00
CA ASN A 213 -5.16 3.50 -25.29
C ASN A 213 -4.04 2.45 -25.15
N TRP A 214 -3.16 2.60 -24.16
CA TRP A 214 -2.16 1.60 -23.77
C TRP A 214 -2.79 0.26 -23.42
N ASP A 215 -3.77 0.24 -22.49
CA ASP A 215 -4.43 -1.00 -22.05
C ASP A 215 -5.25 -1.69 -23.17
N SER A 216 -5.53 -0.98 -24.28
CA SER A 216 -6.19 -1.53 -25.46
C SER A 216 -5.25 -1.84 -26.64
N GLY A 217 -3.93 -1.70 -26.45
CA GLY A 217 -2.91 -1.99 -27.45
C GLY A 217 -2.91 -1.04 -28.65
N LYS A 218 -3.48 0.17 -28.50
CA LYS A 218 -3.47 1.21 -29.55
C LYS A 218 -2.17 2.01 -29.57
N ILE A 219 -1.42 1.95 -28.47
CA ILE A 219 -0.12 2.58 -28.20
C ILE A 219 0.71 1.51 -27.52
#